data_AF-A0A9E4C3P7-F1
#
_entry.id   AF-A0A9E4C3P7-F1
#
_cell.length_a   1.000
_cell.length_b   1.000
_cell.length_c   1.000
_cell.angle_alpha   90.00
_cell.angle_beta   90.00
_cell.angle_gamma   90.00
#
_symmetry.space_group_name_H-M   'P 1'
#
loop_
_entity.id
_entity.type
_entity.pdbx_description
1 polymer ?
#
loop_
_entity_poly.entity_id
_entity_poly.type
_entity_poly.pdbx_seq_one_letter_code
_entity_poly.pdbx_strand_id
1 'polypeptide(L)'
;MRDVSFIVEPDNPEGVDGKREVAHRLRGGFGFPAPYGHEPLGIWQSNKPRIGFNIDIVGGSVGSLAAAHKAVVRSDGAGHWVDMLFDCETDALAVQSPYTHPRLAVKVKQPGALHVRLPPWLGGERFNVEGAEHPVLRDGYAVIENPPVGRWIGFAFDLPIHETTLTWRDSAICARLRGDEVVAMDNFGTDLTFFSPFD
;
A
#
# COMPACT_ATOMS: atom_id res chain seq x y z
N MET A 1 10.66 12.65 -8.36
CA MET A 1 10.12 14.01 -8.59
C MET A 1 10.34 14.33 -10.06
N ARG A 2 9.32 14.71 -10.82
CA ARG A 2 9.50 15.07 -12.24
C ARG A 2 10.18 16.43 -12.30
N ASP A 3 11.19 16.58 -13.15
CA ASP A 3 11.75 17.89 -13.47
C ASP A 3 10.65 18.70 -14.16
N VAL A 4 10.30 19.86 -13.58
CA VAL A 4 9.32 20.80 -14.12
C VAL A 4 9.96 22.13 -14.50
N SER A 5 11.29 22.21 -14.51
CA SER A 5 12.05 23.44 -14.81
C SER A 5 11.80 23.99 -16.22
N PHE A 6 11.25 23.16 -17.12
CA PHE A 6 10.85 23.56 -18.47
C PHE A 6 9.45 24.21 -18.54
N ILE A 7 8.68 24.21 -17.44
CA ILE A 7 7.36 24.86 -17.38
C ILE A 7 7.57 26.32 -16.97
N VAL A 8 7.28 27.25 -17.87
CA VAL A 8 7.28 28.69 -17.57
C VAL A 8 5.97 29.04 -16.87
N GLU A 9 6.04 29.48 -15.61
CA GLU A 9 4.87 29.92 -14.86
C GLU A 9 4.40 31.29 -15.39
N PRO A 10 3.15 31.42 -15.87
CA PRO A 10 2.62 32.70 -16.31
C PRO A 10 2.28 33.62 -15.12
N ASP A 11 2.53 34.92 -15.28
CA ASP A 11 2.21 35.95 -14.29
C ASP A 11 0.77 35.82 -13.76
N ASN A 12 0.60 35.86 -12.43
CA ASN A 12 -0.70 35.80 -11.75
C ASN A 12 -0.89 36.96 -10.75
N PRO A 13 -0.72 38.22 -11.18
CA PRO A 13 -0.61 39.36 -10.26
C PRO A 13 -1.85 39.55 -9.37
N GLU A 14 -3.02 39.10 -9.84
CA GLU A 14 -4.30 39.24 -9.14
C GLU A 14 -4.75 37.95 -8.44
N GLY A 15 -4.07 36.81 -8.64
CA GLY A 15 -4.44 35.54 -8.03
C GLY A 15 -5.79 34.95 -8.51
N VAL A 16 -6.33 35.42 -9.64
CA VAL A 16 -7.68 35.03 -10.13
C VAL A 16 -7.66 34.08 -11.32
N ASP A 17 -6.50 33.75 -11.87
CA ASP A 17 -6.38 32.90 -13.07
C ASP A 17 -7.05 31.54 -12.91
N GLY A 18 -7.02 30.96 -11.70
CA GLY A 18 -7.73 29.72 -11.38
C GLY A 18 -9.26 29.79 -11.52
N LYS A 19 -9.82 30.99 -11.76
CA LYS A 19 -11.25 31.24 -12.00
C LYS A 19 -11.59 31.54 -13.46
N ARG A 20 -10.62 31.92 -14.30
CA ARG A 20 -10.85 32.42 -15.66
C ARG A 20 -9.99 31.74 -16.73
N GLU A 21 -8.73 31.45 -16.40
CA GLU A 21 -7.71 30.93 -17.31
C GLU A 21 -7.39 29.45 -17.04
N VAL A 22 -8.39 28.69 -16.57
CA VAL A 22 -8.24 27.29 -16.15
C VAL A 22 -7.61 26.46 -17.27
N ALA A 23 -8.11 26.52 -18.50
CA ALA A 23 -7.55 25.73 -19.60
C ALA A 23 -6.06 26.04 -19.88
N HIS A 24 -5.64 27.30 -19.78
CA HIS A 24 -4.24 27.70 -19.99
C HIS A 24 -3.35 27.23 -18.83
N ARG A 25 -3.83 27.37 -17.58
CA ARG A 25 -3.15 26.91 -16.37
C ARG A 25 -2.99 25.39 -16.28
N LEU A 26 -3.86 24.64 -16.96
CA LEU A 26 -3.84 23.17 -16.97
C LEU A 26 -3.11 22.56 -18.16
N ARG A 27 -2.65 23.39 -19.10
CA ARG A 27 -1.95 22.93 -20.30
C ARG A 27 -0.64 22.23 -19.92
N GLY A 28 -0.52 20.95 -20.26
CA GLY A 28 0.64 20.11 -19.88
C GLY A 28 0.48 19.42 -18.52
N GLY A 29 -0.56 19.73 -17.75
CA GLY A 29 -0.95 18.98 -16.57
C GLY A 29 -1.46 17.59 -16.96
N PHE A 30 -0.99 16.56 -16.25
CA PHE A 30 -1.50 15.21 -16.36
C PHE A 30 -2.23 14.85 -15.06
N GLY A 31 -3.54 15.07 -15.07
CA GLY A 31 -4.45 14.68 -14.01
C GLY A 31 -5.73 14.14 -14.62
N PHE A 32 -6.37 13.21 -13.94
CA PHE A 32 -7.78 12.93 -14.22
C PHE A 32 -8.58 13.99 -13.46
N PRO A 33 -9.70 14.51 -13.98
CA PRO A 33 -10.70 15.05 -13.10
C PRO A 33 -11.07 13.89 -12.19
N ALA A 34 -10.51 13.87 -10.99
CA ALA A 34 -11.07 13.12 -9.90
C ALA A 34 -12.07 14.08 -9.28
N PRO A 35 -13.34 14.12 -9.73
CA PRO A 35 -14.35 14.38 -8.72
C PRO A 35 -14.08 13.27 -7.72
N TYR A 36 -13.49 13.60 -6.58
CA TYR A 36 -13.63 12.69 -5.46
C TYR A 36 -15.14 12.58 -5.31
N GLY A 37 -15.71 11.49 -5.81
CA GLY A 37 -17.14 11.20 -5.73
C GLY A 37 -17.53 10.90 -4.29
N HIS A 38 -16.78 11.42 -3.33
CA HIS A 38 -16.89 11.19 -1.92
C HIS A 38 -17.08 12.57 -1.33
N GLU A 39 -18.27 12.86 -0.83
CA GLU A 39 -18.52 14.08 -0.07
C GLU A 39 -17.76 13.96 1.25
N PRO A 40 -16.75 14.82 1.52
CA PRO A 40 -16.05 14.74 2.79
C PRO A 40 -17.02 14.95 3.94
N LEU A 41 -16.84 14.20 5.03
CA LEU A 41 -17.63 14.39 6.24
C LEU A 41 -17.61 15.88 6.65
N GLY A 42 -18.79 16.46 6.83
CA GLY A 42 -18.93 17.86 7.24
C GLY A 42 -18.83 18.89 6.10
N ILE A 43 -18.71 18.47 4.83
CA ILE A 43 -18.55 19.42 3.71
C ILE A 43 -19.72 20.40 3.59
N TRP A 44 -20.94 19.94 3.88
CA TRP A 44 -22.17 20.74 3.88
C TRP A 44 -22.20 21.83 4.95
N GLN A 45 -21.50 21.63 6.06
CA GLN A 45 -21.36 22.56 7.17
C GLN A 45 -20.10 23.43 7.06
N SER A 46 -19.26 23.21 6.05
CA SER A 46 -18.02 23.94 5.87
C SER A 46 -18.17 25.13 4.90
N ASN A 47 -17.25 26.08 4.99
CA ASN A 47 -17.11 27.17 4.00
C ASN A 47 -16.20 26.80 2.81
N LYS A 48 -15.83 25.52 2.67
CA LYS A 48 -14.93 25.06 1.59
C LYS A 48 -15.69 24.89 0.27
N PRO A 49 -15.02 25.05 -0.88
CA PRO A 49 -15.60 24.67 -2.17
C PRO A 49 -16.04 23.21 -2.15
N ARG A 50 -17.28 22.95 -2.55
CA ARG A 50 -17.87 21.60 -2.58
C ARG A 50 -17.25 20.71 -3.65
N ILE A 51 -16.72 21.32 -4.71
CA ILE A 51 -16.07 20.64 -5.82
C ILE A 51 -14.67 21.23 -5.92
N GLY A 52 -13.66 20.36 -5.77
CA GLY A 52 -12.26 20.68 -5.99
C GLY A 52 -11.71 19.83 -7.13
N PHE A 53 -11.00 20.45 -8.07
CA PHE A 53 -10.29 19.74 -9.12
C PHE A 53 -8.81 19.65 -8.74
N ASN A 54 -8.36 18.45 -8.38
CA ASN A 54 -6.94 18.18 -8.15
C ASN A 54 -6.34 17.56 -9.41
N ILE A 55 -5.23 18.14 -9.88
CA ILE A 55 -4.64 17.79 -11.19
C ILE A 55 -3.24 17.20 -11.05
N ASP A 56 -2.74 17.11 -9.81
CA ASP A 56 -1.43 16.56 -9.48
C ASP A 56 -1.50 15.51 -8.37
N ILE A 57 -2.09 14.35 -8.69
CA ILE A 57 -2.07 13.18 -7.81
C ILE A 57 -1.39 12.00 -8.50
N VAL A 58 -1.47 11.92 -9.82
CA VAL A 58 -1.01 10.77 -10.58
C VAL A 58 0.49 10.56 -10.46
N GLY A 59 1.29 11.64 -10.51
CA GLY A 59 2.75 11.54 -10.37
C GLY A 59 3.17 10.98 -9.01
N GLY A 60 2.53 11.47 -7.93
CA GLY A 60 2.75 10.98 -6.57
C GLY A 60 2.31 9.53 -6.41
N SER A 61 1.07 9.21 -6.75
CA SER A 61 0.51 7.85 -6.62
C SER A 61 1.31 6.82 -7.41
N VAL A 62 1.62 7.08 -8.68
CA VAL A 62 2.40 6.13 -9.51
C VAL A 62 3.82 5.98 -8.96
N GLY A 63 4.46 7.07 -8.56
CA GLY A 63 5.79 7.04 -7.95
C GLY A 63 5.80 6.21 -6.65
N SER A 64 4.81 6.41 -5.79
CA SER A 64 4.65 5.67 -4.54
C SER A 64 4.35 4.19 -4.78
N LEU A 65 3.49 3.85 -5.74
CA LEU A 65 3.21 2.46 -6.11
C LEU A 65 4.45 1.76 -6.66
N ALA A 66 5.22 2.43 -7.52
CA ALA A 66 6.48 1.90 -8.02
C ALA A 66 7.52 1.71 -6.90
N ALA A 67 7.57 2.63 -5.94
CA ALA A 67 8.43 2.51 -4.77
C ALA A 67 7.99 1.34 -3.87
N ALA A 68 6.70 1.20 -3.60
CA ALA A 68 6.15 0.09 -2.82
C ALA A 68 6.42 -1.26 -3.50
N HIS A 69 6.21 -1.36 -4.82
CA HIS A 69 6.52 -2.57 -5.59
C HIS A 69 8.01 -2.95 -5.50
N LYS A 70 8.92 -1.97 -5.56
CA LYS A 70 10.36 -2.21 -5.37
C LYS A 70 10.74 -2.59 -3.94
N ALA A 71 9.92 -2.24 -2.97
CA ALA A 71 10.14 -2.54 -1.55
C ALA A 71 9.52 -3.89 -1.12
N VAL A 72 8.84 -4.63 -2.01
CA VAL A 72 8.25 -5.94 -1.66
C VAL A 72 9.33 -6.95 -1.31
N VAL A 73 10.37 -7.02 -2.15
CA VAL A 73 11.53 -7.88 -1.93
C VAL A 73 12.81 -7.12 -2.19
N ARG A 74 13.87 -7.50 -1.47
CA ARG A 74 15.23 -7.02 -1.74
C ARG A 74 16.23 -8.17 -1.58
N SER A 75 17.42 -7.98 -2.12
CA SER A 75 18.53 -8.92 -1.96
C SER A 75 19.81 -8.15 -1.68
N ASP A 76 20.59 -8.64 -0.73
CA ASP A 76 21.88 -8.06 -0.32
C ASP A 76 22.85 -9.17 0.09
N GLY A 77 24.00 -8.80 0.67
CA GLY A 77 25.03 -9.76 1.08
C GLY A 77 24.58 -10.76 2.16
N ALA A 78 23.46 -10.50 2.85
CA ALA A 78 22.89 -11.39 3.85
C ALA A 78 21.83 -12.35 3.28
N GLY A 79 21.48 -12.20 2.00
CA GLY A 79 20.54 -13.08 1.29
C GLY A 79 19.34 -12.33 0.71
N HIS A 80 18.18 -12.97 0.78
CA HIS A 80 16.94 -12.58 0.14
C HIS A 80 15.90 -12.18 1.19
N TRP A 81 15.25 -11.05 0.99
CA TRP A 81 14.32 -10.47 1.96
C TRP A 81 12.94 -10.31 1.33
N VAL A 82 11.91 -10.79 2.02
CA VAL A 82 10.51 -10.53 1.74
C VAL A 82 10.01 -9.56 2.79
N ASP A 83 9.92 -8.29 2.41
CA ASP A 83 9.55 -7.20 3.30
C ASP A 83 8.05 -6.91 3.22
N MET A 84 7.37 -7.21 2.12
CA MET A 84 5.91 -7.04 2.02
C MET A 84 5.23 -8.29 1.49
N LEU A 85 4.00 -8.55 1.92
CA LEU A 85 3.24 -9.74 1.57
C LEU A 85 2.42 -9.55 0.29
N PHE A 86 3.08 -9.17 -0.80
CA PHE A 86 2.49 -9.04 -2.13
C PHE A 86 2.98 -10.13 -3.07
N ASP A 87 2.15 -10.47 -4.06
CA ASP A 87 2.60 -11.29 -5.18
C ASP A 87 3.71 -10.53 -5.92
N CYS A 88 4.86 -11.17 -6.09
CA CYS A 88 5.95 -10.61 -6.89
C CYS A 88 6.84 -11.69 -7.47
N GLU A 89 7.44 -11.39 -8.62
CA GLU A 89 8.42 -12.26 -9.24
C GLU A 89 9.65 -11.44 -9.65
N THR A 90 10.83 -11.94 -9.27
CA THR A 90 12.14 -11.40 -9.65
C THR A 90 13.03 -12.55 -10.12
N ASP A 91 14.26 -12.24 -10.54
CA ASP A 91 15.24 -13.27 -10.90
C ASP A 91 15.70 -14.10 -9.69
N ALA A 92 15.62 -13.53 -8.48
CA ALA A 92 16.06 -14.17 -7.24
C ALA A 92 14.93 -14.88 -6.48
N LEU A 93 13.68 -14.38 -6.59
CA LEU A 93 12.55 -14.85 -5.79
C LEU A 93 11.25 -14.92 -6.60
N ALA A 94 10.33 -15.76 -6.15
CA ALA A 94 8.90 -15.58 -6.43
C ALA A 94 8.14 -15.66 -5.10
N VAL A 95 7.17 -14.77 -4.91
CA VAL A 95 6.34 -14.67 -3.70
C VAL A 95 4.87 -14.80 -4.11
N GLN A 96 4.14 -15.63 -3.39
CA GLN A 96 2.69 -15.76 -3.42
C GLN A 96 2.12 -15.25 -2.10
N SER A 97 1.28 -14.24 -2.18
CA SER A 97 0.68 -13.56 -1.04
C SER A 97 -0.43 -14.39 -0.38
N PRO A 98 -0.55 -14.39 0.96
CA PRO A 98 -1.68 -15.01 1.65
C PRO A 98 -3.02 -14.28 1.41
N TYR A 99 -3.00 -13.09 0.82
CA TYR A 99 -4.21 -12.33 0.50
C TYR A 99 -4.87 -12.79 -0.81
N THR A 100 -4.09 -13.36 -1.72
CA THR A 100 -4.53 -13.82 -3.07
C THR A 100 -4.38 -15.33 -3.25
N HIS A 101 -3.64 -16.01 -2.36
CA HIS A 101 -3.42 -17.45 -2.36
C HIS A 101 -3.74 -18.05 -0.99
N PRO A 102 -3.92 -19.38 -0.87
CA PRO A 102 -4.28 -20.02 0.40
C PRO A 102 -3.27 -19.83 1.56
N ARG A 103 -2.04 -19.43 1.25
CA ARG A 103 -0.95 -19.19 2.21
C ARG A 103 0.11 -18.30 1.60
N LEU A 104 0.99 -17.77 2.45
CA LEU A 104 2.23 -17.17 1.97
C LEU A 104 3.14 -18.29 1.44
N ALA A 105 3.66 -18.15 0.22
CA ALA A 105 4.66 -19.07 -0.31
C ALA A 105 5.79 -18.33 -0.99
N VAL A 106 7.02 -18.77 -0.76
CA VAL A 106 8.23 -18.15 -1.34
C VAL A 106 9.03 -19.22 -2.06
N LYS A 107 9.46 -18.93 -3.28
CA LYS A 107 10.43 -19.74 -4.04
C LYS A 107 11.72 -18.96 -4.17
N VAL A 108 12.78 -19.52 -3.60
CA VAL A 108 14.14 -19.01 -3.75
C VAL A 108 14.73 -19.55 -5.05
N LYS A 109 15.12 -18.68 -5.98
CA LYS A 109 15.63 -19.05 -7.32
C LYS A 109 17.15 -18.99 -7.40
N GLN A 110 17.78 -18.20 -6.54
CA GLN A 110 19.24 -18.07 -6.43
C GLN A 110 19.68 -18.41 -5.01
N PRO A 111 20.89 -18.96 -4.79
CA PRO A 111 21.36 -19.30 -3.45
C PRO A 111 21.49 -18.07 -2.53
N GLY A 112 21.05 -18.21 -1.29
CA GLY A 112 21.14 -17.20 -0.23
C GLY A 112 20.14 -17.50 0.89
N ALA A 113 20.41 -17.01 2.09
CA ALA A 113 19.44 -17.12 3.19
C ALA A 113 18.14 -16.41 2.83
N LEU A 114 17.01 -16.90 3.33
CA LEU A 114 15.70 -16.30 3.14
C LEU A 114 15.22 -15.65 4.45
N HIS A 115 14.90 -14.37 4.40
CA HIS A 115 14.34 -13.58 5.48
C HIS A 115 12.91 -13.18 5.10
N VAL A 116 11.92 -13.65 5.85
CA VAL A 116 10.50 -13.32 5.61
C VAL A 116 9.97 -12.48 6.76
N ARG A 117 9.56 -11.24 6.49
CA ARG A 117 9.02 -10.36 7.52
C ARG A 117 7.71 -10.93 8.05
N LEU A 118 7.64 -11.11 9.36
CA LEU A 118 6.43 -11.53 10.06
C LEU A 118 5.61 -10.29 10.42
N PRO A 119 4.34 -10.22 10.00
CA PRO A 119 3.47 -9.13 10.40
C PRO A 119 3.32 -9.06 11.94
N PRO A 120 3.26 -7.87 12.54
CA PRO A 120 3.17 -7.73 14.00
C PRO A 120 1.98 -8.45 14.63
N TRP A 121 0.86 -8.56 13.90
CA TRP A 121 -0.36 -9.23 14.37
C TRP A 121 -0.24 -10.76 14.42
N LEU A 122 0.76 -11.37 13.76
CA LEU A 122 0.92 -12.82 13.72
C LEU A 122 1.40 -13.36 15.08
N GLY A 123 2.22 -12.60 15.81
CA GLY A 123 2.93 -13.08 16.99
C GLY A 123 3.96 -14.16 16.63
N GLY A 124 5.13 -14.16 17.27
CA GLY A 124 6.32 -14.89 16.79
C GLY A 124 6.13 -16.38 16.45
N GLU A 125 5.17 -17.10 17.03
CA GLU A 125 5.11 -18.58 16.95
C GLU A 125 3.84 -19.15 16.30
N ARG A 126 2.97 -18.33 15.70
CA ARG A 126 1.67 -18.81 15.18
C ARG A 126 1.68 -19.12 13.69
N PHE A 127 2.70 -19.82 13.21
CA PHE A 127 2.74 -20.25 11.81
C PHE A 127 3.47 -21.59 11.65
N ASN A 128 3.09 -22.32 10.60
CA ASN A 128 3.76 -23.55 10.20
C ASN A 128 4.55 -23.34 8.92
N VAL A 129 5.72 -23.95 8.84
CA VAL A 129 6.57 -23.91 7.63
C VAL A 129 6.58 -25.27 6.96
N GLU A 130 6.38 -25.28 5.65
CA GLU A 130 6.45 -26.46 4.80
C GLU A 130 7.52 -26.29 3.72
N GLY A 131 8.22 -27.38 3.42
CA GLY A 131 9.20 -27.41 2.32
C GLY A 131 10.58 -26.85 2.69
N ALA A 132 10.84 -26.54 3.95
CA ALA A 132 12.16 -26.14 4.48
C ALA A 132 12.29 -26.52 5.96
N GLU A 133 13.50 -26.33 6.52
CA GLU A 133 13.72 -26.41 7.97
C GLU A 133 12.95 -25.31 8.72
N HIS A 134 12.72 -25.52 10.02
CA HIS A 134 12.08 -24.51 10.85
C HIS A 134 12.91 -23.22 10.89
N PRO A 135 12.30 -22.05 10.64
CA PRO A 135 13.03 -20.80 10.63
C PRO A 135 13.42 -20.37 12.03
N VAL A 136 14.52 -19.62 12.11
CA VAL A 136 14.90 -18.89 13.32
C VAL A 136 14.22 -17.53 13.28
N LEU A 137 13.59 -17.13 14.39
CA LEU A 137 12.97 -15.83 14.53
C LEU A 137 13.99 -14.80 14.98
N ARG A 138 14.16 -13.73 14.21
CA ARG A 138 15.09 -12.63 14.54
C ARG A 138 14.57 -11.31 14.00
N ASP A 139 14.48 -10.30 14.87
CA ASP A 139 14.16 -8.91 14.52
C ASP A 139 12.88 -8.74 13.66
N GLY A 140 11.86 -9.56 13.93
CA GLY A 140 10.60 -9.54 13.17
C GLY A 140 10.62 -10.33 11.86
N TYR A 141 11.66 -11.13 11.60
CA TYR A 141 11.78 -12.01 10.45
C TYR A 141 11.83 -13.49 10.85
N ALA A 142 11.25 -14.33 10.00
CA ALA A 142 11.54 -15.76 9.95
C ALA A 142 12.70 -16.00 8.99
N VAL A 143 13.81 -16.53 9.52
CA VAL A 143 15.06 -16.70 8.79
C VAL A 143 15.32 -18.18 8.52
N ILE A 144 15.51 -18.53 7.25
CA ILE A 144 15.95 -19.85 6.79
C ILE A 144 17.33 -19.67 6.18
N GLU A 145 18.37 -20.15 6.86
CA GLU A 145 19.77 -19.95 6.44
C GLU A 145 20.10 -20.66 5.12
N ASN A 146 19.57 -21.87 4.92
CA ASN A 146 19.84 -22.71 3.75
C ASN A 146 18.53 -23.17 3.07
N PRO A 147 17.76 -22.26 2.44
CA PRO A 147 16.49 -22.60 1.82
C PRO A 147 16.72 -23.45 0.55
N PRO A 148 15.84 -24.43 0.26
CA PRO A 148 15.97 -25.21 -0.97
C PRO A 148 15.67 -24.36 -2.21
N VAL A 149 16.67 -24.24 -3.09
CA VAL A 149 16.56 -23.50 -4.35
C VAL A 149 15.60 -24.20 -5.32
N GLY A 150 14.78 -23.40 -6.01
CA GLY A 150 13.81 -23.83 -7.01
C GLY A 150 12.53 -24.45 -6.44
N ARG A 151 12.41 -24.59 -5.11
CA ARG A 151 11.24 -25.17 -4.43
C ARG A 151 10.42 -24.10 -3.73
N TRP A 152 9.12 -24.34 -3.62
CA TRP A 152 8.22 -23.50 -2.85
C TRP A 152 8.33 -23.83 -1.37
N ILE A 153 8.49 -22.80 -0.55
CA ILE A 153 8.46 -22.84 0.90
C ILE A 153 7.17 -22.17 1.34
N GLY A 154 6.29 -22.90 2.03
CA GLY A 154 5.00 -22.41 2.48
C GLY A 154 5.06 -21.92 3.93
N PHE A 155 4.42 -20.80 4.22
CA PHE A 155 4.19 -20.26 5.55
C PHE A 155 2.69 -20.19 5.76
N ALA A 156 2.16 -21.12 6.57
CA ALA A 156 0.74 -21.23 6.84
C ALA A 156 0.40 -20.48 8.14
N PHE A 157 -0.45 -19.48 8.02
CA PHE A 157 -1.05 -18.72 9.12
C PHE A 157 -2.38 -18.13 8.68
N ASP A 158 -3.26 -17.87 9.64
CA ASP A 158 -4.53 -17.23 9.37
C ASP A 158 -4.35 -15.70 9.32
N LEU A 159 -5.10 -15.04 8.42
CA LEU A 159 -5.22 -13.58 8.42
C LEU A 159 -6.30 -13.20 9.45
N PRO A 160 -5.94 -12.65 10.62
CA PRO A 160 -6.92 -12.36 11.66
C PRO A 160 -7.84 -11.23 11.22
N ILE A 161 -9.15 -11.39 11.48
CA ILE A 161 -10.09 -10.28 11.45
C ILE A 161 -10.00 -9.54 12.78
N HIS A 162 -9.74 -8.24 12.73
CA HIS A 162 -9.75 -7.39 13.91
C HIS A 162 -10.24 -5.99 13.57
N GLU A 163 -10.71 -5.27 14.58
CA GLU A 163 -11.13 -3.88 14.46
C GLU A 163 -10.11 -2.99 15.15
N THR A 164 -9.88 -1.82 14.56
CA THR A 164 -8.99 -0.79 15.10
C THR A 164 -9.63 0.58 14.94
N THR A 165 -9.23 1.52 15.79
CA THR A 165 -9.66 2.91 15.70
C THR A 165 -8.54 3.76 15.13
N LEU A 166 -8.76 4.28 13.93
CA LEU A 166 -7.91 5.31 13.33
C LEU A 166 -8.33 6.66 13.89
N THR A 167 -7.37 7.42 14.41
CA THR A 167 -7.63 8.78 14.92
C THR A 167 -7.13 9.81 13.91
N TRP A 168 -8.04 10.65 13.43
CA TRP A 168 -7.70 11.81 12.62
C TRP A 168 -8.28 13.07 13.26
N ARG A 169 -7.40 13.92 13.81
CA ARG A 169 -7.79 15.08 14.62
C ARG A 169 -8.71 14.63 15.78
N ASP A 170 -9.91 15.18 15.85
CA ASP A 170 -10.90 14.89 16.89
C ASP A 170 -11.89 13.78 16.47
N SER A 171 -11.64 13.10 15.35
CA SER A 171 -12.49 12.04 14.83
C SER A 171 -11.85 10.67 15.03
N ALA A 172 -12.63 9.76 15.62
CA ALA A 172 -12.36 8.34 15.66
C ALA A 172 -13.06 7.67 14.47
N ILE A 173 -12.32 6.85 13.73
CA ILE A 173 -12.83 6.09 12.57
C ILE A 173 -12.55 4.63 12.86
N CYS A 174 -13.59 3.82 13.02
CA CYS A 174 -13.44 2.38 13.12
C CYS A 174 -13.10 1.79 11.75
N ALA A 175 -12.15 0.86 11.73
CA ALA A 175 -11.78 0.09 10.55
C ALA A 175 -11.68 -1.39 10.93
N ARG A 176 -12.26 -2.26 10.11
CA ARG A 176 -12.07 -3.71 10.19
C ARG A 176 -10.98 -4.10 9.21
N LEU A 177 -9.98 -4.82 9.71
CA LEU A 177 -8.88 -5.35 8.93
C LEU A 177 -8.91 -6.88 8.92
N ARG A 178 -8.51 -7.44 7.77
CA ARG A 178 -8.08 -8.83 7.62
C ARG A 178 -6.57 -8.81 7.47
N GLY A 179 -5.82 -9.19 8.49
CA GLY A 179 -4.37 -8.89 8.53
C GLY A 179 -4.14 -7.38 8.39
N ASP A 180 -3.52 -6.93 7.30
CA ASP A 180 -3.25 -5.52 6.98
C ASP A 180 -4.20 -4.94 5.90
N GLU A 181 -5.13 -5.75 5.38
CA GLU A 181 -6.12 -5.32 4.39
C GLU A 181 -7.34 -4.71 5.09
N VAL A 182 -7.71 -3.48 4.74
CA VAL A 182 -8.97 -2.87 5.18
C VAL A 182 -10.14 -3.50 4.44
N VAL A 183 -11.04 -4.16 5.17
CA VAL A 183 -12.21 -4.85 4.61
C VAL A 183 -13.53 -4.11 4.90
N ALA A 184 -13.58 -3.31 5.95
CA ALA A 184 -14.68 -2.39 6.23
C ALA A 184 -14.20 -1.15 6.99
N MET A 185 -14.93 -0.05 6.87
CA MET A 185 -14.63 1.21 7.57
C MET A 185 -15.92 1.99 7.82
N ASP A 186 -15.94 2.80 8.87
CA ASP A 186 -17.04 3.72 9.12
C ASP A 186 -17.26 4.63 7.90
N ASN A 187 -18.49 4.68 7.41
CA ASN A 187 -18.88 5.54 6.29
C ASN A 187 -19.57 6.84 6.72
N PHE A 188 -19.92 6.98 8.01
CA PHE A 188 -20.64 8.12 8.56
C PHE A 188 -21.93 8.48 7.79
N GLY A 189 -22.61 7.48 7.21
CA GLY A 189 -23.81 7.67 6.40
C GLY A 189 -23.57 8.16 4.98
N THR A 190 -22.33 8.13 4.48
CA THR A 190 -22.00 8.44 3.08
C THR A 190 -22.23 7.22 2.17
N ASP A 191 -22.68 7.47 0.94
CA ASP A 191 -23.15 6.47 -0.04
C ASP A 191 -22.07 6.08 -1.07
N LEU A 192 -20.95 6.80 -1.10
CA LEU A 192 -19.80 6.56 -1.97
C LEU A 192 -18.55 6.54 -1.09
N THR A 193 -18.13 5.36 -0.65
CA THR A 193 -16.90 5.16 0.15
C THR A 193 -15.90 4.25 -0.55
N PHE A 194 -14.61 4.41 -0.21
CA PHE A 194 -13.55 3.55 -0.73
C PHE A 194 -13.61 2.11 -0.21
N PHE A 195 -14.09 1.94 1.03
CA PHE A 195 -14.25 0.65 1.67
C PHE A 195 -15.73 0.42 1.98
N SER A 196 -16.13 -0.85 2.02
CA SER A 196 -17.47 -1.23 2.44
C SER A 196 -17.78 -0.70 3.84
N PRO A 197 -19.01 -0.28 4.13
CA PRO A 197 -19.43 0.01 5.49
C PRO A 197 -19.45 -1.26 6.35
N PHE A 198 -19.53 -1.09 7.66
CA PHE A 198 -19.91 -2.18 8.56
C PHE A 198 -21.36 -2.62 8.27
N ASP A 199 -21.61 -3.94 8.34
CA ASP A 199 -22.95 -4.51 8.33
C ASP A 199 -23.75 -4.15 9.60
#